data_AF-A0AAR2LG95-F1
#
_entry.id   AF-A0AAR2LG95-F1
#
_cell.length_a   1.000
_cell.length_b   1.000
_cell.length_c   1.000
_cell.angle_alpha   90.00
_cell.angle_beta   90.00
_cell.angle_gamma   90.00
#
_symmetry.space_group_name_H-M   'P 1'
#
loop_
_entity.id
_entity.type
_entity.pdbx_description
1 polymer ?
#
loop_
_entity_poly.entity_id
_entity_poly.type
_entity_poly.pdbx_seq_one_letter_code
_entity_poly.pdbx_strand_id
1 'polypeptide(L)'
;MEFGAVGRELEVVGTEFGAVGRELEVVGTEFGAVGRELEVVGTEFGAVGRELEVVGTEFGAVGRELEVVGTEFGAVGRELEVVGTEFGAVGRELEVVGTEFGAVGRELEVVGTEFGAVGRELEVVGTEFGAVGRELEVVGTEFGAVGRELEVVGTEFGAVGRELEVVGTEFGVGAFISICVSLCILFSVQH
;
A
#
# COMPACT_ATOMS: atom_id res chain seq x y z
N MET A 1 -9.50 12.33 -27.99
CA MET A 1 -8.04 12.42 -28.10
C MET A 1 -7.67 13.23 -29.34
N GLU A 2 -7.75 14.57 -29.27
CA GLU A 2 -7.50 15.45 -30.43
C GLU A 2 -6.12 16.12 -30.40
N PHE A 3 -5.36 16.01 -29.30
CA PHE A 3 -4.00 16.58 -29.21
C PHE A 3 -3.03 15.57 -28.58
N GLY A 4 -2.03 15.13 -29.36
CA GLY A 4 -0.95 14.27 -28.91
C GLY A 4 0.38 15.02 -28.94
N ALA A 5 1.02 15.21 -27.79
CA ALA A 5 2.38 15.75 -27.70
C ALA A 5 3.39 14.61 -27.78
N VAL A 6 4.36 14.70 -28.70
CA VAL A 6 5.44 13.70 -28.84
C VAL A 6 6.78 14.41 -28.87
N GLY A 7 7.69 14.00 -27.99
CA GLY A 7 8.98 14.68 -27.83
C GLY A 7 9.95 13.87 -26.99
N ARG A 8 11.16 14.39 -26.82
CA ARG A 8 12.13 13.81 -25.88
C ARG A 8 11.87 14.32 -24.47
N GLU A 9 11.80 15.63 -24.34
CA GLU A 9 11.50 16.38 -23.12
C GLU A 9 10.26 17.23 -23.44
N LEU A 10 9.19 17.11 -22.65
CA LEU A 10 7.96 17.88 -22.83
C LEU A 10 7.41 18.35 -21.49
N GLU A 11 6.94 19.60 -21.48
CA GLU A 11 6.02 20.13 -20.48
C GLU A 11 4.64 20.26 -21.15
N VAL A 12 3.62 19.61 -20.60
CA VAL A 12 2.26 19.60 -21.18
C VAL A 12 1.23 20.00 -20.14
N VAL A 13 0.48 21.05 -20.46
CA VAL A 13 -0.66 21.50 -19.66
C VAL A 13 -1.91 21.50 -20.53
N GLY A 14 -2.98 20.84 -20.08
CA GLY A 14 -4.21 20.77 -20.86
C GLY A 14 -5.38 20.10 -20.16
N THR A 15 -6.53 20.08 -20.82
CA THR A 15 -7.73 19.41 -20.31
C THR A 15 -7.85 17.99 -20.84
N GLU A 16 -7.64 17.78 -22.15
CA GLU A 16 -7.78 16.49 -22.82
C GLU A 16 -6.63 16.25 -23.81
N PHE A 17 -5.69 15.37 -23.49
CA PHE A 17 -4.54 15.11 -24.37
C PHE A 17 -3.86 13.75 -24.12
N GLY A 18 -2.94 13.40 -25.03
CA GLY A 18 -1.96 12.34 -24.80
C GLY A 18 -0.54 12.91 -24.88
N ALA A 19 0.36 12.46 -24.01
CA ALA A 19 1.77 12.83 -24.03
C ALA A 19 2.64 11.57 -24.12
N VAL A 20 3.58 11.56 -25.07
CA VAL A 20 4.57 10.48 -25.20
C VAL A 20 5.96 11.09 -25.31
N GLY A 21 6.85 10.69 -24.40
CA GLY A 21 8.21 11.17 -24.44
C GLY A 21 9.19 10.34 -23.63
N ARG A 22 10.39 10.88 -23.41
CA ARG A 22 11.37 10.27 -22.52
C ARG A 22 11.21 10.87 -21.12
N GLU A 23 11.19 12.18 -21.04
CA GLU A 23 11.04 12.99 -19.82
C GLU A 23 9.79 13.86 -20.01
N LEU A 24 8.82 13.74 -19.11
CA LEU A 24 7.52 14.38 -19.23
C LEU A 24 7.12 15.03 -17.90
N GLU A 25 6.82 16.33 -17.94
CA GLU A 25 6.11 17.05 -16.88
C GLU A 25 4.68 17.33 -17.36
N VAL A 26 3.67 16.81 -16.67
CA VAL A 26 2.29 16.81 -17.15
C VAL A 26 1.32 17.32 -16.10
N VAL A 27 0.54 18.34 -16.45
CA VAL A 27 -0.57 18.84 -15.62
C VAL A 27 -1.87 18.82 -16.42
N GLY A 28 -2.91 18.14 -15.93
CA GLY A 28 -4.18 18.15 -16.64
C GLY A 28 -5.37 17.50 -15.97
N THR A 29 -6.48 17.45 -16.70
CA THR A 29 -7.73 16.87 -16.20
C THR A 29 -7.92 15.44 -16.69
N GLU A 30 -7.95 15.22 -18.00
CA GLU A 30 -8.18 13.92 -18.64
C GLU A 30 -7.05 13.59 -19.61
N PHE A 31 -6.09 12.73 -19.24
CA PHE A 31 -4.96 12.45 -20.13
C PHE A 31 -4.31 11.07 -19.97
N GLY A 32 -3.48 10.73 -20.96
CA GLY A 32 -2.56 9.60 -20.89
C GLY A 32 -1.13 10.05 -21.08
N ALA A 33 -0.23 9.65 -20.20
CA ALA A 33 1.20 9.97 -20.28
C ALA A 33 2.05 8.69 -20.34
N VAL A 34 2.92 8.60 -21.34
CA VAL A 34 3.85 7.47 -21.51
C VAL A 34 5.28 7.99 -21.63
N GLY A 35 6.12 7.64 -20.67
CA GLY A 35 7.45 8.21 -20.48
C GLY A 35 8.48 7.19 -20.02
N ARG A 36 9.75 7.61 -19.94
CA ARG A 36 10.71 6.91 -19.08
C ARG A 36 10.67 7.52 -17.69
N GLU A 37 10.72 8.84 -17.61
CA GLU A 37 10.67 9.66 -16.40
C GLU A 37 9.44 10.57 -16.53
N LEU A 38 8.58 10.59 -15.50
CA LEU A 38 7.26 11.22 -15.50
C LEU A 38 7.02 11.95 -14.18
N GLU A 39 6.74 13.25 -14.25
CA GLU A 39 6.16 14.03 -13.15
C GLU A 39 4.73 14.41 -13.56
N VAL A 40 3.73 13.93 -12.82
CA VAL A 40 2.32 14.01 -13.25
C VAL A 40 1.43 14.55 -12.14
N VAL A 41 0.67 15.60 -12.47
CA VAL A 41 -0.38 16.14 -11.60
C VAL A 41 -1.70 16.15 -12.37
N GLY A 42 -2.74 15.49 -11.85
CA GLY A 42 -4.01 15.49 -12.58
C GLY A 42 -5.24 14.97 -11.85
N THR A 43 -6.35 14.93 -12.58
CA THR A 43 -7.65 14.51 -12.02
C THR A 43 -8.01 13.09 -12.46
N GLU A 44 -8.04 12.82 -13.75
CA GLU A 44 -8.42 11.55 -14.37
C GLU A 44 -7.35 11.13 -15.40
N PHE A 45 -6.44 10.21 -15.07
CA PHE A 45 -5.36 9.88 -16.02
C PHE A 45 -4.75 8.49 -15.90
N GLY A 46 -4.00 8.11 -16.93
CA GLY A 46 -3.12 6.94 -16.91
C GLY A 46 -1.66 7.34 -17.14
N ALA A 47 -0.75 6.88 -16.30
CA ALA A 47 0.69 7.12 -16.42
C ALA A 47 1.45 5.78 -16.54
N VAL A 48 2.31 5.66 -17.56
CA VAL A 48 3.15 4.49 -17.76
C VAL A 48 4.59 4.91 -18.00
N GLY A 49 5.51 4.44 -17.16
CA GLY A 49 6.92 4.71 -17.35
C GLY A 49 7.87 3.84 -16.54
N ARG A 50 9.10 4.30 -16.35
CA ARG A 50 10.08 3.61 -15.52
C ARG A 50 10.10 4.24 -14.13
N GLU A 51 10.24 5.55 -14.06
CA GLU A 51 10.28 6.37 -12.86
C GLU A 51 9.10 7.35 -12.93
N LEU A 52 8.21 7.32 -11.93
CA LEU A 52 6.99 8.13 -11.90
C LEU A 52 6.85 8.83 -10.53
N GLU A 53 6.65 10.15 -10.56
CA GLU A 53 6.16 10.95 -9.44
C GLU A 53 4.74 11.42 -9.79
N VAL A 54 3.74 11.01 -9.00
CA VAL A 54 2.33 11.17 -9.37
C VAL A 54 1.51 11.76 -8.23
N VAL A 55 0.78 12.83 -8.53
CA VAL A 55 -0.23 13.42 -7.65
C VAL A 55 -1.58 13.48 -8.36
N GLY A 56 -2.63 12.86 -7.83
CA GLY A 56 -3.92 12.93 -8.50
C GLY A 56 -5.14 12.46 -7.74
N THR A 57 -6.29 12.50 -8.40
CA THR A 57 -7.58 12.11 -7.81
C THR A 57 -7.99 10.71 -8.24
N GLU A 58 -8.12 10.45 -9.53
CA GLU A 58 -8.58 9.19 -10.14
C GLU A 58 -7.57 8.74 -11.20
N PHE A 59 -6.71 7.76 -10.91
CA PHE A 59 -5.69 7.38 -11.90
C PHE A 59 -5.15 5.94 -11.81
N GLY A 60 -4.47 5.53 -12.87
CA GLY A 60 -3.65 4.32 -12.90
C GLY A 60 -2.18 4.65 -13.18
N ALA A 61 -1.27 4.15 -12.36
CA ALA A 61 0.17 4.31 -12.54
C ALA A 61 0.86 2.94 -12.69
N VAL A 62 1.66 2.77 -13.75
CA VAL A 62 2.45 1.56 -13.97
C VAL A 62 3.90 1.94 -14.24
N GLY A 63 4.80 1.42 -13.42
CA GLY A 63 6.23 1.66 -13.62
C GLY A 63 7.15 0.71 -12.88
N ARG A 64 8.43 1.09 -12.77
CA ARG A 64 9.40 0.32 -11.99
C ARG A 64 9.51 0.93 -10.59
N GLU A 65 9.71 2.23 -10.53
CA GLU A 65 9.85 3.05 -9.32
C GLU A 65 8.72 4.09 -9.36
N LEU A 66 7.86 4.11 -8.33
CA LEU A 66 6.70 4.98 -8.26
C LEU A 66 6.65 5.69 -6.89
N GLU A 67 6.52 7.00 -6.91
CA GLU A 67 6.11 7.83 -5.77
C GLU A 67 4.71 8.38 -6.06
N VAL A 68 3.73 8.02 -5.24
CA VAL A 68 2.31 8.26 -5.55
C VAL A 68 1.57 8.89 -4.37
N VAL A 69 0.88 10.00 -4.65
CA VAL A 69 -0.06 10.63 -3.72
C VAL A 69 -1.43 10.76 -4.39
N GLY A 70 -2.49 10.22 -3.81
CA GLY A 70 -3.81 10.39 -4.41
C GLY A 70 -5.03 9.95 -3.62
N THR A 71 -6.21 10.08 -4.26
CA THR A 71 -7.49 9.74 -3.63
C THR A 71 -7.96 8.35 -4.03
N GLU A 72 -8.15 8.08 -5.32
CA GLU A 72 -8.71 6.85 -5.90
C GLU A 72 -7.78 6.34 -7.00
N PHE A 73 -6.96 5.31 -6.75
CA PHE A 73 -5.99 4.88 -7.77
C PHE A 73 -5.53 3.43 -7.71
N GLY A 74 -4.91 2.98 -8.80
CA GLY A 74 -4.16 1.73 -8.87
C GLY A 74 -2.69 1.99 -9.20
N ALA A 75 -1.77 1.43 -8.42
CA ALA A 75 -0.33 1.51 -8.65
C ALA A 75 0.28 0.11 -8.83
N VAL A 76 1.03 -0.09 -9.91
CA VAL A 76 1.75 -1.35 -10.18
C VAL A 76 3.20 -1.05 -10.49
N GLY A 77 4.12 -1.63 -9.71
CA GLY A 77 5.53 -1.48 -9.98
C GLY A 77 6.43 -2.45 -9.25
N ARG A 78 7.72 -2.14 -9.18
CA ARG A 78 8.69 -2.95 -8.43
C ARG A 78 8.89 -2.34 -7.03
N GLU A 79 9.16 -1.06 -6.98
CA GLU A 79 9.39 -0.25 -5.78
C GLU A 79 8.31 0.85 -5.78
N LEU A 80 7.50 0.91 -4.72
CA LEU A 80 6.39 1.86 -4.59
C LEU A 80 6.43 2.55 -3.23
N GLU A 81 6.37 3.88 -3.23
CA GLU A 81 6.05 4.71 -2.08
C GLU A 81 4.68 5.35 -2.32
N VAL A 82 3.70 5.04 -1.46
CA VAL A 82 2.29 5.35 -1.73
C VAL A 82 1.63 6.01 -0.53
N VAL A 83 0.99 7.16 -0.77
CA VAL A 83 0.12 7.85 0.19
C VAL A 83 -1.27 8.03 -0.43
N GLY A 84 -2.33 7.52 0.18
CA GLY A 84 -3.66 7.70 -0.41
C GLY A 84 -4.88 7.38 0.44
N THR A 85 -6.05 7.55 -0.16
CA THR A 85 -7.33 7.32 0.53
C THR A 85 -7.97 5.99 0.15
N GLU A 86 -8.18 5.71 -1.13
CA GLU A 86 -8.80 4.51 -1.68
C GLU A 86 -7.92 3.96 -2.80
N PHE A 87 -7.18 2.88 -2.60
CA PHE A 87 -6.27 2.40 -3.66
C PHE A 87 -5.89 0.91 -3.62
N GLY A 88 -5.35 0.45 -4.74
CA GLY A 88 -4.66 -0.84 -4.84
C GLY A 88 -3.20 -0.67 -5.22
N ALA A 89 -2.28 -1.26 -4.47
CA ALA A 89 -0.85 -1.25 -4.76
C ALA A 89 -0.31 -2.68 -4.96
N VAL A 90 0.39 -2.91 -6.06
CA VAL A 90 1.03 -4.20 -6.35
C VAL A 90 2.49 -3.98 -6.71
N GLY A 91 3.39 -4.61 -5.97
CA GLY A 91 4.81 -4.54 -6.28
C GLY A 91 5.68 -5.56 -5.58
N ARG A 92 6.99 -5.32 -5.57
CA ARG A 92 7.94 -6.17 -4.84
C ARG A 92 8.21 -5.59 -3.46
N GLU A 93 8.55 -4.31 -3.41
CA GLU A 93 8.85 -3.51 -2.22
C GLU A 93 7.84 -2.37 -2.18
N LEU A 94 7.07 -2.27 -1.10
CA LEU A 94 6.01 -1.27 -0.94
C LEU A 94 6.14 -0.58 0.42
N GLU A 95 6.16 0.75 0.42
CA GLU A 95 5.95 1.60 1.59
C GLU A 95 4.61 2.31 1.41
N VAL A 96 3.65 2.07 2.31
CA VAL A 96 2.25 2.46 2.11
C VAL A 96 1.68 3.16 3.32
N VAL A 97 1.08 4.34 3.10
CA VAL A 97 0.27 5.06 4.09
C VAL A 97 -1.11 5.32 3.52
N GLY A 98 -2.18 4.88 4.19
CA GLY A 98 -3.51 5.18 3.67
C GLY A 98 -4.72 4.86 4.53
N THR A 99 -5.90 5.12 3.98
CA THR A 99 -7.18 4.91 4.69
C THR A 99 -7.82 3.59 4.32
N GLU A 100 -8.18 3.38 3.06
CA GLU A 100 -8.88 2.20 2.53
C GLU A 100 -8.06 1.60 1.38
N PHE A 101 -7.37 0.47 1.56
CA PHE A 101 -6.54 -0.04 0.46
C PHE A 101 -6.24 -1.55 0.48
N GLY A 102 -5.77 -2.04 -0.66
CA GLY A 102 -5.16 -3.36 -0.79
C GLY A 102 -3.70 -3.26 -1.23
N ALA A 103 -2.79 -3.93 -0.51
CA ALA A 103 -1.37 -3.99 -0.86
C ALA A 103 -0.93 -5.45 -1.07
N VAL A 104 -0.26 -5.72 -2.21
CA VAL A 104 0.29 -7.03 -2.53
C VAL A 104 1.75 -6.89 -2.93
N GLY A 105 2.64 -7.55 -2.21
CA GLY A 105 4.05 -7.56 -2.58
C GLY A 105 4.89 -8.62 -1.88
N ARG A 106 6.21 -8.47 -1.94
CA ARG A 106 7.13 -9.38 -1.24
C ARG A 106 7.47 -8.81 0.13
N GLU A 107 7.88 -7.56 0.16
CA GLU A 107 8.26 -6.79 1.35
C GLU A 107 7.31 -5.58 1.42
N LEU A 108 6.59 -5.44 2.53
CA LEU A 108 5.60 -4.38 2.72
C LEU A 108 5.81 -3.70 4.09
N GLU A 109 5.92 -2.38 4.08
CA GLU A 109 5.81 -1.51 5.24
C GLU A 109 4.51 -0.72 5.13
N VAL A 110 3.58 -0.91 6.06
CA VAL A 110 2.20 -0.43 5.92
C VAL A 110 1.73 0.30 7.17
N VAL A 111 1.19 1.50 6.97
CA VAL A 111 0.46 2.27 7.98
C VAL A 111 -0.93 2.60 7.45
N GLY A 112 -1.99 2.18 8.14
CA GLY A 112 -3.33 2.51 7.64
C GLY A 112 -4.52 2.26 8.55
N THR A 113 -5.71 2.56 8.03
CA THR A 113 -6.96 2.48 8.81
C THR A 113 -7.75 1.21 8.50
N GLU A 114 -8.13 0.99 7.24
CA GLU A 114 -8.92 -0.12 6.74
C GLU A 114 -8.20 -0.77 5.54
N PHE A 115 -7.55 -1.93 5.70
CA PHE A 115 -6.78 -2.48 4.57
C PHE A 115 -6.55 -4.00 4.59
N GLY A 116 -6.16 -4.52 3.43
CA GLY A 116 -5.64 -5.87 3.26
C GLY A 116 -4.20 -5.86 2.76
N ALA A 117 -3.30 -6.58 3.44
CA ALA A 117 -1.91 -6.72 3.04
C ALA A 117 -1.55 -8.20 2.81
N VAL A 118 -0.94 -8.50 1.65
CA VAL A 118 -0.45 -9.84 1.32
C VAL A 118 1.00 -9.77 0.88
N GLY A 119 1.87 -10.50 1.58
CA GLY A 119 3.26 -10.59 1.15
C GLY A 119 4.08 -11.67 1.83
N ARG A 120 5.39 -11.58 1.73
CA ARG A 120 6.29 -12.54 2.38
C ARG A 120 6.70 -12.00 3.75
N GLU A 121 7.19 -10.77 3.77
CA GLU A 121 7.66 -10.02 4.94
C GLU A 121 6.78 -8.77 5.05
N LEU A 122 6.10 -8.60 6.18
CA LEU A 122 5.18 -7.48 6.41
C LEU A 122 5.48 -6.81 7.76
N GLU A 123 5.65 -5.50 7.74
CA GLU A 123 5.63 -4.63 8.91
C GLU A 123 4.37 -3.76 8.85
N VAL A 124 3.48 -3.89 9.82
CA VAL A 124 2.13 -3.34 9.74
C VAL A 124 1.73 -2.58 10.99
N VAL A 125 1.26 -1.36 10.81
CA VAL A 125 0.62 -0.54 11.84
C VAL A 125 -0.78 -0.13 11.37
N GLY A 126 -1.84 -0.47 12.11
CA GLY A 126 -3.16 -0.02 11.69
C GLY A 126 -4.32 -0.28 12.64
N THR A 127 -5.52 0.10 12.21
CA THR A 127 -6.73 -0.04 13.04
C THR A 127 -7.59 -1.25 12.67
N GLU A 128 -7.99 -1.42 11.42
CA GLU A 128 -8.92 -2.44 10.93
C GLU A 128 -8.30 -3.14 9.70
N PHE A 129 -7.68 -4.31 9.87
CA PHE A 129 -6.98 -4.91 8.71
C PHE A 129 -6.84 -6.43 8.71
N GLY A 130 -6.53 -6.96 7.52
CA GLY A 130 -6.10 -8.34 7.32
C GLY A 130 -4.69 -8.42 6.77
N ALA A 131 -3.81 -9.19 7.40
CA ALA A 131 -2.44 -9.41 6.96
C ALA A 131 -2.17 -10.90 6.72
N VAL A 132 -1.63 -11.24 5.56
CA VAL A 132 -1.22 -12.61 5.21
C VAL A 132 0.20 -12.61 4.72
N GLY A 133 1.06 -13.37 5.39
CA GLY A 133 2.44 -13.54 4.93
C GLY A 133 3.21 -14.66 5.59
N ARG A 134 4.53 -14.67 5.39
CA ARG A 134 5.39 -15.67 6.03
C ARG A 134 5.87 -15.16 7.39
N GLU A 135 6.40 -13.95 7.41
CA GLU A 135 6.94 -13.24 8.56
C GLU A 135 6.14 -11.94 8.69
N LEU A 136 5.49 -11.72 9.84
CA LEU A 136 4.69 -10.52 10.09
C LEU A 136 5.05 -9.90 11.44
N GLU A 137 5.33 -8.61 11.43
CA GLU A 137 5.41 -7.74 12.61
C GLU A 137 4.21 -6.79 12.57
N VAL A 138 3.34 -6.87 13.59
CA VAL A 138 2.02 -6.23 13.54
C VAL A 138 1.74 -5.46 14.82
N VAL A 139 1.32 -4.19 14.66
CA VAL A 139 0.76 -3.36 15.73
C VAL A 139 -0.63 -2.87 15.31
N GLY A 140 -1.68 -3.18 16.08
CA GLY A 140 -2.99 -2.66 15.71
C GLY A 140 -4.13 -2.87 16.69
N THR A 141 -5.33 -2.41 16.33
CA THR A 141 -6.51 -2.50 17.20
C THR A 141 -7.41 -3.67 16.89
N GLU A 142 -7.86 -3.81 15.63
CA GLU A 142 -8.82 -4.81 15.16
C GLU A 142 -8.27 -5.50 13.90
N PHE A 143 -7.74 -6.73 14.02
CA PHE A 143 -7.12 -7.35 12.84
C PHE A 143 -7.10 -8.88 12.81
N GLY A 144 -6.89 -9.41 11.61
CA GLY A 144 -6.57 -10.81 11.37
C GLY A 144 -5.17 -10.98 10.77
N ALA A 145 -4.33 -11.79 11.39
CA ALA A 145 -2.99 -12.11 10.89
C ALA A 145 -2.82 -13.61 10.63
N VAL A 146 -2.34 -13.96 9.44
CA VAL A 146 -2.03 -15.36 9.08
C VAL A 146 -0.61 -15.44 8.56
N GLY A 147 0.23 -16.23 9.24
CA GLY A 147 1.58 -16.47 8.76
C GLY A 147 2.33 -17.58 9.45
N ARG A 148 3.61 -17.73 9.11
CA ARG A 148 4.45 -18.76 9.73
C ARG A 148 4.99 -18.26 11.07
N GLU A 149 5.56 -17.06 11.06
CA GLU A 149 6.20 -16.37 12.19
C GLU A 149 5.46 -15.04 12.37
N LEU A 150 4.84 -14.83 13.54
CA LEU A 150 4.07 -13.63 13.88
C LEU A 150 4.58 -13.01 15.17
N GLU A 151 4.92 -11.72 15.11
CA GLU A 151 5.15 -10.84 16.26
C GLU A 151 4.03 -9.80 16.29
N VAL A 152 3.22 -9.80 17.36
CA VAL A 152 1.94 -9.09 17.36
C VAL A 152 1.74 -8.30 18.66
N VAL A 153 1.37 -7.03 18.50
CA VAL A 153 0.90 -6.15 19.57
C VAL A 153 -0.49 -5.62 19.22
N GLY A 154 -1.51 -5.87 20.04
CA GLY A 154 -2.83 -5.30 19.73
C GLY A 154 -3.92 -5.49 20.77
N THR A 155 -5.11 -4.94 20.47
CA THR A 155 -6.25 -4.98 21.39
C THR A 155 -7.22 -6.12 21.12
N GLU A 156 -7.70 -6.26 19.87
CA GLU A 156 -8.71 -7.22 19.42
C GLU A 156 -8.23 -7.91 18.13
N PHE A 157 -7.76 -9.15 18.19
CA PHE A 157 -7.23 -9.80 16.98
C PHE A 157 -7.32 -11.32 16.92
N GLY A 158 -7.28 -11.83 15.69
CA GLY A 158 -7.11 -13.25 15.37
C GLY A 158 -5.73 -13.51 14.76
N ALA A 159 -4.97 -14.46 15.31
CA ALA A 159 -3.67 -14.83 14.78
C ALA A 159 -3.57 -16.34 14.52
N VAL A 160 -3.12 -16.73 13.32
CA VAL A 160 -2.88 -18.13 12.95
C VAL A 160 -1.45 -18.30 12.46
N GLY A 161 -0.68 -19.14 13.15
CA GLY A 161 0.70 -19.40 12.74
C GLY A 161 1.41 -20.54 13.45
N ARG A 162 2.68 -20.74 13.07
CA ARG A 162 3.54 -21.78 13.65
C ARG A 162 4.37 -21.25 14.81
N GLU A 163 4.77 -20.00 14.77
CA GLU A 163 5.57 -19.33 15.81
C GLU A 163 4.87 -18.01 16.10
N LEU A 164 4.45 -17.81 17.36
CA LEU A 164 3.65 -16.66 17.78
C LEU A 164 4.27 -16.01 19.01
N GLU A 165 4.66 -14.75 18.89
CA GLU A 165 4.88 -13.82 20.00
C GLU A 165 3.79 -12.76 20.02
N VAL A 166 3.10 -12.63 21.14
CA VAL A 166 1.86 -11.86 21.23
C VAL A 166 1.78 -11.07 22.53
N VAL A 167 1.44 -9.79 22.40
CA VAL A 167 1.10 -8.89 23.51
C VAL A 167 -0.25 -8.24 23.22
N GLY A 168 -1.26 -8.50 24.05
CA GLY A 168 -2.58 -7.91 23.83
C GLY A 168 -3.62 -8.23 24.89
N THR A 169 -4.81 -7.66 24.71
CA THR A 169 -5.91 -7.76 25.68
C THR A 169 -6.94 -8.81 25.30
N GLU A 170 -7.40 -8.84 24.05
CA GLU A 170 -8.45 -9.73 23.56
C GLU A 170 -8.01 -10.40 22.25
N PHE A 171 -7.77 -11.71 22.29
CA PHE A 171 -7.25 -12.39 21.10
C PHE A 171 -7.65 -13.86 20.97
N GLY A 172 -7.78 -14.31 19.73
CA GLY A 172 -7.93 -15.72 19.34
C GLY A 172 -6.67 -16.23 18.64
N VAL A 173 -6.04 -17.29 19.16
CA VAL A 173 -4.87 -17.92 18.55
C VAL A 173 -5.18 -19.31 18.01
N GLY A 174 -4.84 -19.55 16.75
CA GLY A 174 -4.82 -20.87 16.12
C GLY A 174 -3.38 -21.31 15.86
N ALA A 175 -2.77 -22.02 16.81
CA ALA A 175 -1.37 -22.45 16.71
C ALA A 175 -1.24 -23.96 16.50
N PHE A 176 -0.23 -24.38 15.71
CA PHE A 176 0.10 -25.80 15.54
C PHE A 176 1.29 -26.29 16.39
N ILE A 177 2.15 -25.44 16.97
CA ILE A 177 3.19 -25.76 17.98
C ILE A 177 3.72 -24.43 18.59
N SER A 178 4.14 -24.44 19.86
CA SER A 178 4.85 -23.39 20.64
C SER A 178 4.18 -22.01 20.79
N ILE A 179 3.75 -21.70 22.02
CA ILE A 179 3.18 -20.41 22.42
C ILE A 179 4.04 -19.83 23.56
N CYS A 180 4.65 -18.67 23.35
CA CYS A 180 5.23 -17.84 24.42
C CYS A 180 4.32 -16.63 24.67
N VAL A 181 3.27 -16.80 25.50
CA VAL A 181 2.43 -15.66 25.91
C VAL A 181 3.12 -14.92 27.05
N SER A 182 3.65 -13.72 26.78
CA SER A 182 3.99 -12.76 27.83
C SER A 182 2.72 -12.02 28.26
N LEU A 183 1.99 -12.64 29.20
CA LEU A 183 0.67 -12.19 29.63
C LEU A 183 0.77 -11.03 30.64
N CYS A 184 0.70 -9.78 30.18
CA CYS A 184 0.44 -8.63 31.05
C CYS A 184 -1.07 -8.44 31.23
N ILE A 185 -1.71 -9.27 32.07
CA ILE A 185 -3.11 -9.04 32.46
C ILE A 185 -3.16 -7.80 33.39
N LEU A 186 -3.65 -6.67 32.89
CA LEU A 186 -4.23 -5.65 33.76
C LEU A 186 -5.63 -6.14 34.16
N PHE A 187 -5.71 -6.83 35.29
CA PHE A 187 -6.98 -7.19 35.94
C PHE A 187 -7.76 -5.89 36.21
N SER A 188 -8.82 -5.63 35.44
CA SER A 188 -9.96 -4.87 35.95
C SER A 188 -11.06 -5.86 36.29
N VAL A 189 -11.20 -6.10 37.59
CA VAL A 189 -12.32 -6.79 38.21
C VAL A 189 -13.62 -6.13 37.76
N GLN A 190 -14.53 -6.89 37.14
CA GLN A 190 -15.95 -6.55 37.19
C GLN A 190 -16.71 -7.70 37.85
N HIS A 191 -17.47 -7.28 38.86
CA HIS A 191 -18.29 -8.07 39.77
C HIS A 191 -19.76 -7.94 39.35
#